data_AF-A0A949TEZ0-F1
#
_entry.id   AF-A0A949TEZ0-F1
#
_cell.length_a   1.000
_cell.length_b   1.000
_cell.length_c   1.000
_cell.angle_alpha   90.00
_cell.angle_beta   90.00
_cell.angle_gamma   90.00
#
_symmetry.space_group_name_H-M   'P 1'
#
loop_
_entity.id
_entity.type
_entity.pdbx_description
1 polymer ?
#
loop_
_entity_poly.entity_id
_entity_poly.type
_entity_poly.pdbx_seq_one_letter_code
_entity_poly.pdbx_strand_id
1 'polypeptide(L)'
;MATRGPLADNRDLIAGIGGGGFAPLATFVFDLPLYATLPGAILVFIGLRLILAPKTFFEDLPTGKFAKARVDLARDVLVKADRALSELAQTAEVIRQEHVQEQLLHLHRIATDISIEVEKDPGRLNQVQRLLTYYLPAASRVATGYAALERKFSPNEERVIEAQVMIERLDQVFSEYADRLVMPEVENLDIDLQLLDDAIRDEGLERVRS
;
A
#
# COMPACT_ATOMS: atom_id res chain seq x y z
N MET A 1 -42.52 6.44 13.44
CA MET A 1 -43.31 5.20 13.28
C MET A 1 -43.84 5.19 11.86
N ALA A 2 -43.20 4.44 10.95
CA ALA A 2 -43.69 4.17 9.60
C ALA A 2 -43.05 2.85 9.12
N THR A 3 -43.85 1.80 9.18
CA THR A 3 -43.55 0.41 8.81
C THR A 3 -43.45 0.28 7.29
N ARG A 4 -42.28 -0.13 6.78
CA ARG A 4 -42.14 -0.62 5.39
C ARG A 4 -42.05 -2.14 5.43
N GLY A 5 -43.13 -2.77 4.96
CA GLY A 5 -43.25 -4.22 4.76
C GLY A 5 -42.41 -4.72 3.58
N PRO A 6 -42.26 -6.05 3.46
CA PRO A 6 -41.21 -6.69 2.68
C PRO A 6 -41.62 -6.77 1.22
N LEU A 7 -41.03 -5.91 0.38
CA LEU A 7 -40.97 -6.17 -1.05
C LEU A 7 -39.81 -7.14 -1.28
N ALA A 8 -40.06 -8.41 -0.98
CA ALA A 8 -39.25 -9.51 -1.48
C ALA A 8 -39.28 -9.44 -3.00
N ASP A 9 -38.10 -9.26 -3.56
CA ASP A 9 -37.79 -9.06 -4.96
C ASP A 9 -38.39 -10.18 -5.79
N ASN A 10 -39.23 -9.85 -6.79
CA ASN A 10 -39.80 -10.82 -7.74
C ASN A 10 -38.70 -11.64 -8.46
N ARG A 11 -37.43 -11.19 -8.39
CA ARG A 11 -36.25 -11.93 -8.87
C ARG A 11 -35.95 -13.20 -8.09
N ASP A 12 -36.22 -13.25 -6.78
CA ASP A 12 -36.00 -14.46 -5.98
C ASP A 12 -37.07 -15.53 -6.27
N LEU A 13 -38.29 -15.10 -6.61
CA LEU A 13 -39.36 -15.99 -7.04
C LEU A 13 -39.09 -16.61 -8.42
N ILE A 14 -38.58 -15.82 -9.37
CA ILE A 14 -38.21 -16.30 -10.71
C ILE A 14 -36.99 -17.24 -10.63
N ALA A 15 -36.03 -16.96 -9.75
CA ALA A 15 -34.90 -17.86 -9.47
C ALA A 15 -35.36 -19.19 -8.84
N GLY A 16 -36.39 -19.15 -7.97
CA GLY A 16 -36.99 -20.36 -7.39
C GLY A 16 -37.73 -21.24 -8.41
N ILE A 17 -38.47 -20.64 -9.34
CA ILE A 17 -39.23 -21.38 -10.38
C ILE A 17 -38.28 -22.07 -11.37
N GLY A 18 -37.18 -21.42 -11.76
CA GLY A 18 -36.17 -22.01 -12.65
C GLY A 18 -35.43 -23.21 -12.04
N GLY A 19 -35.12 -23.16 -10.75
CA GLY A 19 -34.49 -24.26 -10.02
C GLY A 19 -35.45 -25.43 -9.73
N GLY A 20 -36.71 -25.13 -9.42
CA GLY A 20 -37.73 -26.14 -9.10
C GLY A 20 -38.20 -26.98 -10.30
N GLY A 21 -38.18 -26.42 -11.52
CA GLY A 21 -38.61 -27.12 -12.73
C GLY A 21 -37.57 -28.10 -13.32
N PHE A 22 -36.29 -27.93 -13.00
CA PHE A 22 -35.21 -28.73 -13.57
C PHE A 22 -35.19 -30.15 -13.02
N ALA A 23 -35.46 -30.32 -11.73
CA ALA A 23 -35.46 -31.64 -11.07
C ALA A 23 -36.47 -32.64 -11.67
N PRO A 24 -37.76 -32.29 -11.89
CA PRO A 24 -38.70 -33.22 -12.52
C PRO A 24 -38.41 -33.44 -14.02
N LEU A 25 -37.94 -32.43 -14.76
CA LEU A 25 -37.59 -32.56 -16.19
C LEU A 25 -36.38 -33.50 -16.41
N ALA A 26 -35.34 -33.39 -15.59
CA ALA A 26 -34.17 -34.25 -15.67
C ALA A 26 -34.50 -35.72 -15.31
N THR A 27 -35.45 -35.93 -14.40
CA THR A 27 -35.84 -37.28 -13.96
C THR A 27 -36.74 -37.96 -14.99
N PHE A 28 -37.70 -37.25 -15.59
CA PHE A 28 -38.64 -37.84 -16.55
C PHE A 28 -38.10 -38.00 -17.98
N VAL A 29 -37.12 -37.19 -18.40
CA VAL A 29 -36.60 -37.22 -19.79
C VAL A 29 -35.35 -38.10 -19.92
N PHE A 30 -34.52 -38.21 -18.88
CA PHE A 30 -33.21 -38.89 -18.96
C PHE A 30 -33.09 -40.16 -18.12
N ASP A 31 -34.13 -40.58 -17.38
CA ASP A 31 -34.19 -41.83 -16.61
C ASP A 31 -32.97 -42.03 -15.66
N LEU A 32 -32.47 -40.93 -15.09
CA LEU A 32 -31.32 -40.92 -14.20
C LEU A 32 -31.74 -41.18 -12.75
N PRO A 33 -31.02 -42.04 -12.01
CA PRO A 33 -31.34 -42.33 -10.63
C PRO A 33 -31.17 -41.11 -9.71
N LEU A 34 -32.06 -40.96 -8.72
CA LEU A 34 -32.20 -39.79 -7.82
C LEU A 34 -30.90 -39.33 -7.12
N TYR A 35 -29.93 -40.21 -6.95
CA TYR A 35 -28.63 -39.88 -6.34
C TYR A 35 -27.66 -39.16 -7.29
N ALA A 36 -27.84 -39.29 -8.61
CA ALA A 36 -27.01 -38.61 -9.61
C ALA A 36 -27.52 -37.19 -9.94
N THR A 37 -28.78 -36.88 -9.66
CA THR A 37 -29.39 -35.59 -10.00
C THR A 37 -29.10 -34.49 -8.99
N LEU A 38 -28.88 -34.81 -7.71
CA LEU A 38 -28.52 -33.85 -6.67
C LEU A 38 -27.20 -33.08 -6.96
N PRO A 39 -26.07 -33.74 -7.24
CA PRO A 39 -24.84 -33.03 -7.59
C PRO A 39 -24.91 -32.33 -8.95
N GLY A 40 -25.65 -32.89 -9.91
CA GLY A 40 -25.88 -32.26 -11.22
C GLY A 40 -26.66 -30.94 -11.11
N ALA A 41 -27.69 -30.89 -10.27
CA ALA A 41 -28.48 -29.68 -10.04
C ALA A 41 -27.66 -28.57 -9.37
N ILE A 42 -26.75 -28.91 -8.47
CA ILE A 42 -25.83 -27.95 -7.83
C ILE A 42 -24.88 -27.35 -8.87
N LEU A 43 -24.30 -28.17 -9.75
CA LEU A 43 -23.40 -27.71 -10.81
C LEU A 43 -24.11 -26.81 -11.83
N VAL A 44 -25.33 -27.16 -12.24
CA VAL A 44 -26.14 -26.34 -13.15
C VAL A 44 -26.56 -25.04 -12.48
N PHE A 45 -26.93 -25.06 -11.19
CA PHE A 45 -27.27 -23.85 -10.44
C PHE A 45 -26.08 -22.89 -10.30
N ILE A 46 -24.88 -23.41 -10.03
CA ILE A 46 -23.64 -22.62 -9.96
C ILE A 46 -23.27 -22.07 -11.36
N GLY A 47 -23.34 -22.90 -12.40
CA GLY A 47 -23.02 -22.49 -13.77
C GLY A 47 -23.98 -21.43 -14.30
N LEU A 48 -25.28 -21.59 -14.08
CA LEU A 48 -26.29 -20.62 -14.50
C LEU A 48 -26.15 -19.30 -13.70
N ARG A 49 -25.85 -19.38 -12.40
CA ARG A 49 -25.62 -18.19 -11.55
C ARG A 49 -24.37 -17.41 -11.98
N LEU A 50 -23.30 -18.10 -12.38
CA LEU A 50 -22.08 -17.47 -12.91
C LEU A 50 -22.31 -16.77 -14.25
N ILE A 51 -23.12 -17.35 -15.14
CA ILE A 51 -23.44 -16.77 -16.45
C ILE A 51 -24.40 -15.57 -16.33
N LEU A 52 -25.36 -15.60 -15.39
CA LEU A 52 -26.34 -14.51 -15.21
C LEU A 52 -25.87 -13.34 -14.35
N ALA A 53 -24.85 -13.51 -13.49
CA ALA A 53 -24.36 -12.47 -12.59
C ALA A 53 -22.85 -12.14 -12.77
N PRO A 54 -22.41 -11.66 -13.95
CA PRO A 54 -21.00 -11.35 -14.18
C PRO A 54 -20.50 -10.09 -13.45
N LYS A 55 -21.38 -9.27 -12.84
CA LYS A 55 -21.00 -7.95 -12.31
C LYS A 55 -20.97 -7.82 -10.78
N THR A 56 -21.71 -8.63 -10.03
CA THR A 56 -21.77 -8.48 -8.56
C THR A 56 -20.67 -9.24 -7.81
N PHE A 57 -20.06 -10.26 -8.42
CA PHE A 57 -18.95 -10.99 -7.79
C PHE A 57 -17.61 -10.24 -7.82
N PHE A 58 -17.45 -9.27 -8.72
CA PHE A 58 -16.22 -8.48 -8.85
C PHE A 58 -16.27 -7.13 -8.10
N GLU A 59 -17.46 -6.64 -7.75
CA GLU A 59 -17.65 -5.38 -7.03
C GLU A 59 -17.51 -5.54 -5.51
N ASP A 60 -17.76 -6.76 -4.99
CA ASP A 60 -17.48 -7.17 -3.61
C ASP A 60 -16.06 -7.76 -3.41
N LEU A 61 -15.20 -7.70 -4.43
CA LEU A 61 -13.78 -7.94 -4.22
C LEU A 61 -13.21 -6.83 -3.30
N PRO A 62 -12.30 -7.16 -2.39
CA PRO A 62 -11.82 -6.27 -1.32
C PRO A 62 -11.10 -4.99 -1.79
N THR A 63 -11.05 -4.70 -3.09
CA THR A 63 -10.49 -3.50 -3.72
C THR A 63 -10.95 -2.20 -3.06
N GLY A 64 -12.24 -2.08 -2.70
CA GLY A 64 -12.76 -0.89 -2.00
C GLY A 64 -12.25 -0.76 -0.55
N LYS A 65 -12.18 -1.88 0.19
CA LYS A 65 -11.64 -1.91 1.56
C LYS A 65 -10.13 -1.68 1.57
N PHE A 66 -9.40 -2.23 0.60
CA PHE A 66 -7.97 -2.02 0.41
C PHE A 66 -7.66 -0.59 -0.01
N ALA A 67 -8.43 0.00 -0.93
CA ALA A 67 -8.27 1.40 -1.31
C ALA A 67 -8.49 2.33 -0.12
N LYS A 68 -9.55 2.12 0.66
CA LYS A 68 -9.81 2.89 1.89
C LYS A 68 -8.68 2.71 2.92
N ALA A 69 -8.23 1.48 3.16
CA ALA A 69 -7.13 1.21 4.09
C ALA A 69 -5.82 1.88 3.67
N ARG A 70 -5.51 1.95 2.36
CA ARG A 70 -4.35 2.68 1.85
C ARG A 70 -4.45 4.18 2.08
N VAL A 71 -5.61 4.78 1.82
CA VAL A 71 -5.87 6.20 2.09
C VAL A 71 -5.75 6.50 3.58
N ASP A 72 -6.32 5.66 4.44
CA ASP A 72 -6.26 5.81 5.89
C ASP A 72 -4.81 5.69 6.40
N LEU A 73 -4.02 4.74 5.86
CA LEU A 73 -2.60 4.59 6.17
C LEU A 73 -1.78 5.79 5.71
N ALA A 74 -1.98 6.25 4.47
CA ALA A 74 -1.29 7.44 3.94
C ALA A 74 -1.56 8.66 4.80
N ARG A 75 -2.81 8.87 5.22
CA ARG A 75 -3.19 9.94 6.13
C ARG A 75 -2.45 9.86 7.47
N ASP A 76 -2.40 8.69 8.11
CA ASP A 76 -1.69 8.53 9.39
C ASP A 76 -0.18 8.80 9.25
N VAL A 77 0.44 8.32 8.16
CA VAL A 77 1.86 8.58 7.87
C VAL A 77 2.10 10.05 7.62
N LEU A 78 1.28 10.71 6.80
CA LEU A 78 1.41 12.14 6.49
C LEU A 78 1.26 13.02 7.73
N VAL A 79 0.32 12.71 8.63
CA VAL A 79 0.16 13.45 9.90
C VAL A 79 1.42 13.35 10.77
N LYS A 80 2.08 12.18 10.78
CA LYS A 80 3.34 12.01 11.52
C LYS A 80 4.50 12.71 10.81
N ALA A 81 4.54 12.64 9.49
CA ALA A 81 5.55 13.31 8.68
C ALA A 81 5.48 14.84 8.83
N ASP A 82 4.29 15.42 8.83
CA ASP A 82 4.04 16.85 9.01
C ASP A 82 4.62 17.40 10.34
N ARG A 83 4.49 16.62 11.42
CA ARG A 83 5.11 16.97 12.71
C ARG A 83 6.64 16.98 12.61
N ALA A 84 7.22 15.95 12.01
CA ALA A 84 8.67 15.86 11.84
C ALA A 84 9.22 16.94 10.90
N LEU A 85 8.48 17.30 9.84
CA LEU A 85 8.78 18.42 8.95
C LEU A 85 8.77 19.75 9.70
N SER A 86 7.73 19.99 10.50
CA SER A 86 7.61 21.22 11.31
C SER A 86 8.76 21.36 12.31
N GLU A 87 9.13 20.28 13.00
CA GLU A 87 10.28 20.26 13.91
C GLU A 87 11.61 20.51 13.17
N LEU A 88 11.78 19.88 12.00
CA LEU A 88 12.97 20.03 11.17
C LEU A 88 13.12 21.49 10.68
N ALA A 89 12.03 22.12 10.22
CA ALA A 89 12.03 23.51 9.76
C ALA A 89 12.41 24.47 10.90
N GLN A 90 11.77 24.35 12.06
CA GLN A 90 12.08 25.15 13.24
C GLN A 90 13.53 24.97 13.68
N THR A 91 14.06 23.75 13.57
CA THR A 91 15.45 23.47 13.89
C THR A 91 16.39 24.10 12.88
N ALA A 92 16.09 24.03 11.59
CA ALA A 92 16.90 24.63 10.53
C ALA A 92 17.02 26.15 10.66
N GLU A 93 15.97 26.83 11.12
CA GLU A 93 15.97 28.29 11.35
C GLU A 93 16.95 28.74 12.44
N VAL A 94 17.25 27.88 13.43
CA VAL A 94 18.11 28.22 14.57
C VAL A 94 19.57 27.77 14.39
N ILE A 95 19.90 27.11 13.28
CA ILE A 95 21.26 26.71 12.93
C ILE A 95 22.06 27.96 12.53
N ARG A 96 23.29 28.08 13.03
CA ARG A 96 24.18 29.20 12.70
C ARG A 96 25.11 28.89 11.52
N GLN A 97 25.49 27.63 11.35
CA GLN A 97 26.31 27.20 10.22
C GLN A 97 25.49 27.14 8.92
N GLU A 98 25.70 28.12 8.05
CA GLU A 98 24.97 28.33 6.79
C GLU A 98 24.88 27.05 5.93
N HIS A 99 25.99 26.35 5.72
CA HIS A 99 25.99 25.12 4.93
C HIS A 99 25.08 24.02 5.50
N VAL A 100 25.05 23.84 6.83
CA VAL A 100 24.19 22.83 7.48
C VAL A 100 22.73 23.28 7.45
N GLN A 101 22.47 24.58 7.60
CA GLN A 101 21.14 25.15 7.44
C GLN A 101 20.60 24.90 6.02
N GLU A 102 21.40 25.16 4.99
CA GLU A 102 21.01 24.94 3.59
C GLU A 102 20.64 23.47 3.32
N GLN A 103 21.44 22.52 3.81
CA GLN A 103 21.17 21.08 3.70
C GLN A 103 19.84 20.69 4.37
N LEU A 104 19.60 21.18 5.60
CA LEU A 104 18.35 20.89 6.32
C LEU A 104 17.13 21.51 5.62
N LEU A 105 17.27 22.71 5.06
CA LEU A 105 16.21 23.34 4.26
C LEU A 105 15.95 22.59 2.96
N HIS A 106 16.99 22.09 2.31
CA HIS A 106 16.87 21.27 1.11
C HIS A 106 16.15 19.94 1.40
N LEU A 107 16.59 19.22 2.44
CA LEU A 107 15.92 18.01 2.93
C LEU A 107 14.45 18.28 3.26
N HIS A 108 14.16 19.36 3.99
CA HIS A 108 12.80 19.77 4.31
C HIS A 108 11.96 19.94 3.04
N ARG A 109 12.45 20.70 2.05
CA ARG A 109 11.74 20.90 0.76
C ARG A 109 11.42 19.58 0.08
N ILE A 110 12.42 18.70 -0.08
CA ILE A 110 12.21 17.38 -0.71
C ILE A 110 11.16 16.56 0.05
N ALA A 111 11.26 16.50 1.37
CA ALA A 111 10.34 15.75 2.19
C ALA A 111 8.90 16.31 2.13
N THR A 112 8.75 17.64 2.03
CA THR A 112 7.46 18.30 1.78
C THR A 112 6.91 17.91 0.41
N ASP A 113 7.73 17.97 -0.65
CA ASP A 113 7.29 17.64 -2.02
C ASP A 113 6.83 16.18 -2.11
N ILE A 114 7.58 15.25 -1.52
CA ILE A 114 7.20 13.83 -1.44
C ILE A 114 5.88 13.65 -0.67
N SER A 115 5.68 14.38 0.42
CA SER A 115 4.44 14.32 1.20
C SER A 115 3.24 14.80 0.37
N ILE A 116 3.41 15.87 -0.42
CA ILE A 116 2.39 16.38 -1.34
C ILE A 116 2.06 15.34 -2.43
N GLU A 117 3.06 14.65 -3.00
CA GLU A 117 2.81 13.62 -4.00
C GLU A 117 2.07 12.39 -3.43
N VAL A 118 2.35 12.01 -2.18
CA VAL A 118 1.60 10.95 -1.48
C VAL A 118 0.17 11.40 -1.14
N GLU A 119 -0.04 12.69 -0.84
CA GLU A 119 -1.38 13.23 -0.62
C GLU A 119 -2.24 13.20 -1.91
N LYS A 120 -1.63 13.53 -3.06
CA LYS A 120 -2.27 13.45 -4.38
C LYS A 120 -2.56 12.00 -4.80
N ASP A 121 -1.59 11.11 -4.58
CA ASP A 121 -1.70 9.69 -4.91
C ASP A 121 -1.21 8.81 -3.73
N PRO A 122 -2.14 8.35 -2.87
CA PRO A 122 -1.83 7.47 -1.75
C PRO A 122 -1.15 6.15 -2.14
N GLY A 123 -1.21 5.74 -3.42
CA GLY A 123 -0.49 4.57 -3.92
C GLY A 123 1.04 4.73 -3.87
N ARG A 124 1.53 5.95 -4.02
CA ARG A 124 2.97 6.29 -3.95
C ARG A 124 3.57 6.08 -2.56
N LEU A 125 2.73 5.96 -1.52
CA LEU A 125 3.19 5.75 -0.17
C LEU A 125 4.11 4.52 -0.07
N ASN A 126 3.85 3.44 -0.79
CA ASN A 126 4.66 2.22 -0.69
C ASN A 126 6.15 2.48 -1.01
N GLN A 127 6.41 3.32 -2.02
CA GLN A 127 7.76 3.70 -2.45
C GLN A 127 8.50 4.53 -1.39
N VAL A 128 7.78 5.42 -0.70
CA VAL A 128 8.37 6.40 0.25
C VAL A 128 8.04 6.14 1.71
N GLN A 129 7.38 5.03 2.02
CA GLN A 129 6.88 4.75 3.37
C GLN A 129 8.02 4.80 4.38
N ARG A 130 9.15 4.17 4.04
CA ARG A 130 10.35 4.15 4.90
C ARG A 130 10.97 5.53 5.05
N LEU A 131 10.95 6.34 3.99
CA LEU A 131 11.43 7.73 4.04
C LEU A 131 10.63 8.54 5.07
N LEU A 132 9.30 8.52 4.96
CA LEU A 132 8.43 9.31 5.82
C LEU A 132 8.36 8.78 7.26
N THR A 133 8.42 7.47 7.46
CA THR A 133 8.24 6.84 8.79
C THR A 133 9.53 6.65 9.57
N TYR A 134 10.69 6.55 8.92
CA TYR A 134 11.96 6.24 9.58
C TYR A 134 13.01 7.33 9.36
N TYR A 135 13.29 7.67 8.10
CA TYR A 135 14.38 8.59 7.77
C TYR A 135 14.06 10.04 8.14
N LEU A 136 12.83 10.50 7.91
CA LEU A 136 12.40 11.87 8.24
C LEU A 136 12.44 12.14 9.76
N PRO A 137 11.88 11.29 10.63
CA PRO A 137 12.07 11.43 12.07
C PRO A 137 13.54 11.33 12.50
N ALA A 138 14.36 10.52 11.82
CA ALA A 138 15.79 10.45 12.11
C ALA A 138 16.51 11.76 11.75
N ALA A 139 16.18 12.36 10.61
CA ALA A 139 16.71 13.65 10.20
C ALA A 139 16.35 14.76 11.19
N SER A 140 15.10 14.84 11.64
CA SER A 140 14.68 15.78 12.70
C SER A 140 15.51 15.60 13.98
N ARG A 141 15.73 14.35 14.43
CA ARG A 141 16.56 14.06 15.63
C ARG A 141 18.02 14.47 15.45
N VAL A 142 18.62 14.19 14.29
CA VAL A 142 20.01 14.56 13.99
C VAL A 142 20.15 16.07 13.94
N ALA A 143 19.23 16.77 13.27
CA ALA A 143 19.20 18.23 13.21
C ALA A 143 19.10 18.85 14.61
N THR A 144 18.21 18.33 15.46
CA THR A 144 18.05 18.81 16.84
C THR A 144 19.31 18.55 17.66
N GLY A 145 19.93 17.38 17.49
CA GLY A 145 21.20 17.03 18.11
C GLY A 145 22.33 17.98 17.71
N TYR A 146 22.42 18.29 16.41
CA TYR A 146 23.39 19.25 15.87
C TYR A 146 23.16 20.65 16.47
N ALA A 147 21.92 21.16 16.44
CA ALA A 147 21.59 22.47 17.01
C ALA A 147 21.95 22.56 18.51
N ALA A 148 21.74 21.48 19.26
CA ALA A 148 22.12 21.39 20.66
C ALA A 148 23.65 21.38 20.87
N LEU A 149 24.40 20.73 19.98
CA LEU A 149 25.87 20.76 20.01
C LEU A 149 26.38 22.17 19.68
N GLU A 150 25.86 22.79 18.62
CA GLU A 150 26.26 24.12 18.17
C GLU A 150 26.04 25.19 19.27
N ARG A 151 24.97 25.08 20.07
CA ARG A 151 24.70 26.02 21.17
C ARG A 151 25.64 25.91 22.37
N LYS A 152 26.45 24.85 22.49
CA LYS A 152 27.38 24.71 23.62
C LYS A 152 28.57 25.66 23.48
N PHE A 153 29.01 26.22 24.61
CA PHE A 153 30.19 27.08 24.67
C PHE A 153 31.50 26.33 24.33
N SER A 154 31.56 25.03 24.62
CA SER A 154 32.67 24.14 24.24
C SER A 154 32.08 22.82 23.71
N PRO A 155 31.75 22.77 22.41
CA PRO A 155 31.24 21.56 21.78
C PRO A 155 32.34 20.52 21.60
N ASN A 156 31.97 19.24 21.60
CA ASN A 156 32.86 18.19 21.14
C ASN A 156 32.89 18.24 19.61
N GLU A 157 34.01 18.67 19.03
CA GLU A 157 34.18 18.87 17.59
C GLU A 157 33.93 17.59 16.78
N GLU A 158 34.38 16.43 17.28
CA GLU A 158 34.17 15.13 16.62
C GLU A 158 32.68 14.84 16.46
N ARG A 159 31.88 15.08 17.51
CA ARG A 159 30.43 14.88 17.46
C ARG A 159 29.70 15.88 16.56
N VAL A 160 30.23 17.10 16.42
CA VAL A 160 29.70 18.10 15.48
C VAL A 160 29.93 17.64 14.05
N ILE A 161 31.15 17.19 13.74
CA ILE A 161 31.53 16.66 12.42
C ILE A 161 30.70 15.41 12.09
N GLU A 162 30.55 14.47 13.01
CA GLU A 162 29.72 13.28 12.82
C GLU A 162 28.27 13.64 12.48
N ALA A 163 27.69 14.60 13.23
CA ALA A 163 26.34 15.07 12.99
C ALA A 163 26.20 15.76 11.61
N GLN A 164 27.18 16.57 11.22
CA GLN A 164 27.22 17.21 9.90
C GLN A 164 27.28 16.18 8.76
N VAL A 165 28.17 15.18 8.86
CA VAL A 165 28.28 14.09 7.87
C VAL A 165 26.97 13.29 7.80
N MET A 166 26.29 13.09 8.93
CA MET A 166 25.00 12.40 8.94
C MET A 166 23.91 13.23 8.26
N ILE A 167 23.87 14.55 8.46
CA ILE A 167 22.94 15.45 7.79
C ILE A 167 23.16 15.41 6.28
N GLU A 168 24.41 15.50 5.83
CA GLU A 168 24.76 15.41 4.40
C GLU A 168 24.31 14.08 3.78
N ARG A 169 24.57 12.95 4.46
CA ARG A 169 24.11 11.63 4.00
C ARG A 169 22.60 11.53 3.94
N LEU A 170 21.90 12.08 4.93
CA LEU A 170 20.44 12.10 4.92
C LEU A 170 19.92 12.94 3.76
N ASP A 171 20.49 14.11 3.49
CA ASP A 171 20.11 14.96 2.36
C ASP A 171 20.26 14.23 1.00
N GLN A 172 21.36 13.48 0.83
CA GLN A 172 21.56 12.61 -0.34
C GLN A 172 20.50 11.52 -0.45
N VAL A 173 20.21 10.81 0.65
CA VAL A 173 19.17 9.77 0.66
C VAL A 173 17.81 10.34 0.27
N PHE A 174 17.43 11.51 0.80
CA PHE A 174 16.17 12.16 0.45
C PHE A 174 16.12 12.51 -1.04
N SER A 175 17.21 13.04 -1.58
CA SER A 175 17.33 13.36 -3.01
C SER A 175 17.18 12.11 -3.88
N GLU A 176 17.83 11.00 -3.53
CA GLU A 176 17.68 9.72 -4.24
C GLU A 176 16.23 9.20 -4.23
N TYR A 177 15.53 9.32 -3.10
CA TYR A 177 14.12 8.93 -3.02
C TYR A 177 13.23 9.83 -3.89
N ALA A 178 13.52 11.14 -3.94
CA ALA A 178 12.80 12.08 -4.80
C ALA A 178 12.99 11.74 -6.28
N ASP A 179 14.23 11.45 -6.69
CA ASP A 179 14.56 11.08 -8.07
C ASP A 179 13.81 9.80 -8.50
N ARG A 180 13.70 8.82 -7.59
CA ARG A 180 12.92 7.59 -7.82
C ARG A 180 11.42 7.86 -7.99
N LEU A 181 10.88 8.93 -7.40
CA LEU A 181 9.46 9.29 -7.53
C LEU A 181 9.14 10.01 -8.84
N VAL A 182 10.17 10.62 -9.44
CA VAL A 182 10.10 11.34 -10.72
C VAL A 182 10.43 10.42 -11.89
N MET A 183 11.26 9.40 -11.70
CA MET A 183 11.51 8.38 -12.72
C MET A 183 10.39 7.31 -12.70
N PRO A 184 9.51 7.26 -13.70
CA PRO A 184 8.63 6.11 -13.87
C PRO A 184 9.52 4.90 -14.21
N GLU A 185 9.14 3.71 -13.72
CA GLU A 185 9.83 2.43 -13.89
C GLU A 185 11.13 2.19 -13.09
N VAL A 186 11.01 1.70 -11.86
CA VAL A 186 11.69 0.43 -11.45
C VAL A 186 10.87 -0.39 -10.41
N GLU A 187 9.62 -0.05 -10.09
CA GLU A 187 8.89 -0.77 -9.02
C GLU A 187 8.26 -2.12 -9.43
N ASN A 188 8.53 -2.62 -10.65
CA ASN A 188 8.24 -4.01 -11.03
C ASN A 188 9.51 -4.88 -11.14
N LEU A 189 10.72 -4.32 -11.08
CA LEU A 189 11.93 -5.14 -11.26
C LEU A 189 12.28 -5.95 -10.00
N ASP A 190 12.05 -5.42 -8.80
CA ASP A 190 12.41 -6.13 -7.55
C ASP A 190 11.46 -7.31 -7.24
N ILE A 191 10.18 -7.21 -7.60
CA ILE A 191 9.23 -8.33 -7.44
C ILE A 191 9.47 -9.41 -8.51
N ASP A 192 9.68 -9.00 -9.76
CA ASP A 192 9.96 -9.94 -10.85
C ASP A 192 11.33 -10.62 -10.69
N LEU A 193 12.35 -9.93 -10.17
CA LEU A 193 13.65 -10.55 -9.86
C LEU A 193 13.58 -11.52 -8.68
N GLN A 194 12.78 -11.21 -7.64
CA GLN A 194 12.62 -12.11 -6.49
C GLN A 194 11.83 -13.38 -6.86
N LEU A 195 10.81 -13.25 -7.71
CA LEU A 195 10.08 -14.38 -8.28
C LEU A 195 10.95 -15.20 -9.26
N LEU A 196 11.83 -14.56 -10.04
CA LEU A 196 12.75 -15.24 -10.94
C LEU A 196 13.87 -15.97 -10.17
N ASP A 197 14.38 -15.39 -9.08
CA ASP A 197 15.36 -16.05 -8.20
C ASP A 197 14.74 -17.27 -7.48
N ASP A 198 13.50 -17.16 -7.00
CA ASP A 198 12.77 -18.28 -6.40
C ASP A 198 12.47 -19.39 -7.42
N ALA A 199 12.11 -19.05 -8.66
CA ALA A 199 11.89 -20.03 -9.73
C ALA A 199 13.17 -20.75 -10.17
N ILE A 200 14.30 -20.03 -10.30
CA ILE A 200 15.61 -20.62 -10.63
C ILE A 200 16.09 -21.55 -9.51
N ARG A 201 15.82 -21.19 -8.25
CA ARG A 201 16.19 -21.99 -7.08
C ARG A 201 15.37 -23.28 -7.00
N ASP A 202 14.08 -23.26 -7.30
CA ASP A 202 13.23 -24.46 -7.33
C ASP A 202 13.60 -25.40 -8.50
N GLU A 203 13.82 -24.88 -9.71
CA GLU A 203 14.26 -25.70 -10.86
C GLU A 203 15.68 -26.29 -10.68
N GLY A 204 16.55 -25.58 -9.96
CA GLY A 204 17.89 -26.06 -9.60
C GLY A 204 17.88 -27.17 -8.55
N LEU A 205 16.87 -27.19 -7.66
CA LEU A 205 16.74 -28.20 -6.60
C LEU A 205 16.05 -29.49 -7.08
N GLU A 206 15.17 -29.42 -8.09
CA GLU A 206 14.59 -30.63 -8.71
C GLU A 206 15.60 -31.41 -9.55
N ARG A 207 16.51 -30.73 -10.29
CA ARG A 207 17.52 -31.40 -11.13
C ARG A 207 18.67 -32.07 -10.36
N VAL A 208 18.84 -31.76 -9.07
CA VAL A 208 19.87 -32.37 -8.21
C VAL A 208 19.34 -33.60 -7.45
N ARG A 209 18.02 -33.87 -7.51
CA ARG A 209 17.36 -34.98 -6.80
C ARG A 209 16.89 -36.15 -7.68
N SER A 210 17.16 -36.11 -8.98
CA SER A 210 16.96 -37.22 -9.94
C SER A 210 18.28 -37.86 -10.32
#